data_AF-A0A0H2S4I7-F1
#
_entry.id   AF-A0A0H2S4I7-F1
#
_cell.length_a   1.000
_cell.length_b   1.000
_cell.length_c   1.000
_cell.angle_alpha   90.00
_cell.angle_beta   90.00
_cell.angle_gamma   90.00
#
_symmetry.space_group_name_H-M   'P 1'
#
loop_
_entity.id
_entity.type
_entity.pdbx_description
1 polymer ?
#
loop_
_entity_poly.entity_id
_entity_poly.type
_entity_poly.pdbx_seq_one_letter_code
_entity_poly.pdbx_strand_id
1 'polypeptide(L)'
;MFGGGGRAEGQASTSGGAGNADPHITTKGWSLEQLLESGKNFKPIERISALGNRKEIERKVREYEAKNVPLIVEDCHKHPSWKEGLFTVEHLGRANADEGGISVRNCFDRADKKMTFAEFETMCRETPKLAVTGEKERYYGKDLSCPPEWKEWLNSQDALPESTTLYGSEDILGFLHNETEEVETLMCYQGIGDTFTPAHKDLCASSGQNLMVVTEDDGCSYWFMTEGSAAPQAADLFHSLNYELDLEQHIATPKQLSFAPFPVYVGKQVLGDLVLVPKRSCHQVVNSGGITVKMSWSRMTVDGLITAFYHELPIYRRVCRRETYRVKLLVLRTVQCLTEQLCEGEAEQTRQRPTPPMPSIPDNVQRLIDKMLKVLPLFNNIIKEEVVAVERASALERLENGQKQVEGTEGFYGLLCDYCGADIFQSYFECTSPNCGDRIPVDGQTRDPTHICVGCAVEGRLCECRRAEAKQRCESDVLFNIQQAAVEAV
;
A
#
# COMPACT_ATOMS: atom_id res chain seq x y z
N MET A 1 -3.05 50.64 -37.33
CA MET A 1 -3.94 50.38 -38.48
C MET A 1 -4.67 49.08 -38.21
N PHE A 2 -6.01 49.18 -38.07
CA PHE A 2 -7.05 48.12 -38.04
C PHE A 2 -6.85 46.95 -37.07
N GLY A 3 -7.80 46.52 -36.24
CA GLY A 3 -9.23 46.78 -36.11
C GLY A 3 -9.80 45.67 -35.21
N GLY A 4 -10.85 45.96 -34.44
CA GLY A 4 -11.39 45.06 -33.42
C GLY A 4 -12.19 43.85 -33.93
N GLY A 5 -12.43 42.93 -33.01
CA GLY A 5 -13.39 41.82 -33.05
C GLY A 5 -13.25 41.09 -31.71
N GLY A 6 -14.20 41.19 -30.78
CA GLY A 6 -15.48 40.49 -30.84
C GLY A 6 -15.39 39.27 -29.93
N ARG A 7 -15.89 39.39 -28.69
CA ARG A 7 -16.03 38.27 -27.73
C ARG A 7 -16.82 37.14 -28.40
N ALA A 8 -16.22 35.97 -28.50
CA ALA A 8 -16.93 34.73 -28.78
C ALA A 8 -17.06 33.95 -27.47
N GLU A 9 -18.25 34.00 -26.88
CA GLU A 9 -18.69 33.04 -25.88
C GLU A 9 -18.87 31.68 -26.58
N GLY A 10 -17.94 30.76 -26.33
CA GLY A 10 -18.06 29.37 -26.76
C GLY A 10 -19.10 28.66 -25.92
N GLN A 11 -20.32 28.56 -26.45
CA GLN A 11 -21.32 27.60 -25.99
C GLN A 11 -20.76 26.18 -26.13
N ALA A 12 -20.48 25.52 -25.01
CA ALA A 12 -20.25 24.09 -24.99
C ALA A 12 -21.57 23.39 -25.34
N SER A 13 -21.63 22.87 -26.56
CA SER A 13 -22.74 22.08 -27.07
C SER A 13 -22.90 20.80 -26.24
N THR A 14 -23.99 20.72 -25.48
CA THR A 14 -24.48 19.49 -24.86
C THR A 14 -25.11 18.61 -25.94
N SER A 15 -24.29 17.90 -26.71
CA SER A 15 -24.74 16.75 -27.47
C SER A 15 -24.81 15.54 -26.54
N GLY A 16 -26.02 15.21 -26.11
CA GLY A 16 -26.32 14.00 -25.34
C GLY A 16 -25.88 12.76 -26.11
N GLY A 17 -24.78 12.16 -25.68
CA GLY A 17 -24.53 10.74 -25.89
C GLY A 17 -25.26 9.98 -24.80
N ALA A 18 -26.12 9.04 -25.19
CA ALA A 18 -26.66 8.04 -24.26
C ALA A 18 -25.48 7.42 -23.50
N GLY A 19 -25.44 7.67 -22.19
CA GLY A 19 -24.39 7.16 -21.32
C GLY A 19 -24.34 5.64 -21.44
N ASN A 20 -23.23 5.12 -21.95
CA ASN A 20 -22.82 3.75 -21.65
C ASN A 20 -22.65 3.70 -20.13
N ALA A 21 -23.71 3.30 -19.41
CA ALA A 21 -23.57 2.85 -18.05
C ALA A 21 -22.60 1.67 -18.10
N ASP A 22 -21.45 1.83 -17.44
CA ASP A 22 -20.47 0.77 -17.27
C ASP A 22 -21.23 -0.47 -16.75
N PRO A 23 -21.18 -1.64 -17.42
CA PRO A 23 -21.96 -2.78 -17.00
C PRO A 23 -21.56 -3.15 -15.56
N HIS A 24 -22.49 -2.97 -14.62
CA HIS A 24 -22.26 -3.33 -13.23
C HIS A 24 -21.79 -4.79 -13.14
N ILE A 25 -20.66 -4.99 -12.45
CA ILE A 25 -20.08 -6.32 -12.30
C ILE A 25 -21.02 -7.20 -11.48
N THR A 26 -21.21 -8.44 -11.93
CA THR A 26 -21.96 -9.46 -11.20
C THR A 26 -21.28 -10.81 -11.34
N THR A 27 -21.27 -11.56 -10.24
CA THR A 27 -20.75 -12.91 -10.11
C THR A 27 -21.75 -13.97 -10.53
N LYS A 28 -22.92 -13.56 -11.07
CA LYS A 28 -23.94 -14.47 -11.55
C LYS A 28 -23.38 -15.44 -12.59
N GLY A 29 -23.43 -16.73 -12.25
CA GLY A 29 -22.94 -17.81 -13.12
C GLY A 29 -21.43 -17.90 -13.20
N TRP A 30 -20.69 -17.38 -12.21
CA TRP A 30 -19.25 -17.58 -12.14
C TRP A 30 -18.94 -18.88 -11.39
N SER A 31 -18.13 -19.73 -12.01
CA SER A 31 -17.29 -20.73 -11.35
C SER A 31 -15.83 -20.45 -11.71
N LEU A 32 -14.89 -21.00 -10.94
CA LEU A 32 -13.47 -20.84 -11.25
C LEU A 32 -13.14 -21.42 -12.63
N GLU A 33 -13.70 -22.59 -12.95
CA GLU A 33 -13.52 -23.28 -14.22
C GLU A 33 -14.04 -22.45 -15.39
N GLN A 34 -15.27 -21.92 -15.27
CA GLN A 34 -15.89 -21.09 -16.30
C GLN A 34 -15.12 -19.78 -16.53
N LEU A 35 -14.61 -19.17 -15.46
CA LEU A 35 -13.78 -17.98 -15.57
C LEU A 35 -12.48 -18.31 -16.30
N LEU A 36 -11.77 -19.38 -15.93
CA LEU A 36 -10.53 -19.80 -16.59
C LEU A 36 -10.73 -20.09 -18.08
N GLU A 37 -11.88 -20.63 -18.48
CA GLU A 37 -12.23 -20.86 -19.89
C GLU A 37 -12.59 -19.58 -20.65
N SER A 38 -12.95 -18.49 -19.95
CA SER A 38 -13.41 -17.25 -20.57
C SER A 38 -12.30 -16.38 -21.19
N GLY A 39 -11.03 -16.70 -20.91
CA GLY A 39 -9.88 -15.96 -21.43
C GLY A 39 -8.69 -16.85 -21.73
N LYS A 40 -8.13 -16.72 -22.94
CA LYS A 40 -6.98 -17.55 -23.39
C LYS A 40 -5.73 -17.44 -22.52
N ASN A 41 -5.58 -16.31 -21.82
CA ASN A 41 -4.44 -16.02 -20.96
C ASN A 41 -4.77 -16.16 -19.47
N PHE A 42 -5.98 -16.64 -19.15
CA PHE A 42 -6.36 -16.86 -17.75
C PHE A 42 -5.69 -18.15 -17.25
N LYS A 43 -5.11 -18.08 -16.05
CA LYS A 43 -4.41 -19.18 -15.41
C LYS A 43 -4.90 -19.33 -13.98
N PRO A 44 -4.98 -20.55 -13.42
CA PRO A 44 -5.28 -20.69 -12.00
C PRO A 44 -4.14 -20.08 -11.16
N ILE A 45 -4.48 -19.49 -10.01
CA ILE A 45 -3.49 -19.20 -8.96
C ILE A 45 -3.04 -20.54 -8.36
N GLU A 46 -1.72 -20.73 -8.18
CA GLU A 46 -1.17 -21.91 -7.50
C GLU A 46 -1.70 -21.98 -6.06
N ARG A 47 -1.94 -23.21 -5.58
CA ARG A 47 -2.40 -23.45 -4.20
C ARG A 47 -1.46 -24.41 -3.47
N ILE A 48 -1.16 -24.12 -2.21
CA ILE A 48 -0.46 -25.01 -1.28
C ILE A 48 -1.22 -25.09 0.03
N SER A 49 -1.27 -26.27 0.68
CA SER A 49 -1.99 -26.42 1.95
C SER A 49 -1.14 -26.00 3.16
N ALA A 50 -1.73 -25.22 4.07
CA ALA A 50 -1.16 -24.84 5.37
C ALA A 50 -0.91 -26.04 6.29
N LEU A 51 -1.55 -27.19 6.01
CA LEU A 51 -1.40 -28.43 6.78
C LEU A 51 -0.17 -29.25 6.37
N GLY A 52 0.56 -28.79 5.34
CA GLY A 52 1.74 -29.45 4.82
C GLY A 52 2.98 -29.31 5.72
N ASN A 53 4.12 -29.77 5.19
CA ASN A 53 5.40 -29.59 5.89
C ASN A 53 5.80 -28.11 5.94
N ARG A 54 5.97 -27.56 7.15
CA ARG A 54 6.31 -26.15 7.38
C ARG A 54 7.49 -25.64 6.57
N LYS A 55 8.58 -26.40 6.47
CA LYS A 55 9.78 -25.98 5.71
C LYS A 55 9.49 -25.89 4.21
N GLU A 56 8.67 -26.80 3.69
CA GLU A 56 8.27 -26.79 2.28
C GLU A 56 7.30 -25.65 1.96
N ILE A 57 6.36 -25.35 2.87
CA ILE A 57 5.47 -24.19 2.77
C ILE A 57 6.30 -22.90 2.69
N GLU A 58 7.21 -22.69 3.64
CA GLU A 58 8.10 -21.51 3.66
C GLU A 58 8.99 -21.43 2.41
N ARG A 59 9.47 -22.57 1.91
CA ARG A 59 10.25 -22.63 0.66
C ARG A 59 9.40 -22.20 -0.54
N LYS A 60 8.16 -22.68 -0.63
CA LYS A 60 7.21 -22.34 -1.70
C LYS A 60 6.80 -20.87 -1.64
N VAL A 61 6.51 -20.32 -0.46
CA VAL A 61 6.23 -18.89 -0.27
C VAL A 61 7.37 -18.04 -0.82
N ARG A 62 8.62 -18.31 -0.39
CA ARG A 62 9.80 -17.60 -0.91
C ARG A 62 10.00 -17.78 -2.40
N GLU A 63 9.76 -18.98 -2.93
CA GLU A 63 9.85 -19.25 -4.37
C GLU A 63 8.87 -18.38 -5.18
N TYR A 64 7.62 -18.25 -4.73
CA TYR A 64 6.58 -17.48 -5.41
C TYR A 64 6.76 -15.96 -5.23
N GLU A 65 7.22 -15.51 -4.07
CA GLU A 65 7.60 -14.11 -3.83
C GLU A 65 8.78 -13.69 -4.73
N ALA A 66 9.79 -14.56 -4.90
CA ALA A 66 10.91 -14.34 -5.80
C ALA A 66 10.50 -14.35 -7.29
N LYS A 67 9.57 -15.25 -7.67
CA LYS A 67 8.96 -15.26 -9.01
C LYS A 67 8.06 -14.05 -9.28
N ASN A 68 7.63 -13.36 -8.22
CA ASN A 68 6.71 -12.23 -8.27
C ASN A 68 5.34 -12.60 -8.88
N VAL A 69 4.84 -13.79 -8.56
CA VAL A 69 3.54 -14.32 -9.03
C VAL A 69 2.63 -14.69 -7.85
N PRO A 70 1.29 -14.62 -8.00
CA PRO A 70 0.37 -14.90 -6.89
C PRO A 70 0.42 -16.35 -6.39
N LEU A 71 0.09 -16.53 -5.11
CA LEU A 71 -0.01 -17.84 -4.45
C LEU A 71 -1.18 -17.83 -3.46
N ILE A 72 -1.86 -18.97 -3.29
CA ILE A 72 -2.83 -19.19 -2.21
C ILE A 72 -2.29 -20.26 -1.26
N VAL A 73 -2.23 -19.92 0.03
CA VAL A 73 -2.06 -20.89 1.11
C VAL A 73 -3.45 -21.25 1.63
N GLU A 74 -3.92 -22.45 1.32
CA GLU A 74 -5.25 -22.92 1.69
C GLU A 74 -5.26 -23.65 3.03
N ASP A 75 -6.45 -23.91 3.58
CA ASP A 75 -6.65 -24.67 4.81
C ASP A 75 -6.09 -24.05 6.09
N CYS A 76 -5.74 -22.75 6.14
CA CYS A 76 -5.23 -22.13 7.37
C CYS A 76 -6.24 -22.26 8.53
N HIS A 77 -7.55 -22.26 8.22
CA HIS A 77 -8.62 -22.44 9.21
C HIS A 77 -8.71 -23.85 9.79
N LYS A 78 -8.08 -24.85 9.14
CA LYS A 78 -8.03 -26.24 9.64
C LYS A 78 -6.82 -26.49 10.52
N HIS A 79 -5.89 -25.53 10.61
CA HIS A 79 -4.71 -25.66 11.44
C HIS A 79 -5.07 -25.66 12.93
N PRO A 80 -4.44 -26.48 13.81
CA PRO A 80 -4.76 -26.53 15.24
C PRO A 80 -4.63 -25.19 15.98
N SER A 81 -3.81 -24.27 15.47
CA SER A 81 -3.63 -22.91 16.03
C SER A 81 -4.70 -21.91 15.58
N TRP A 82 -5.65 -22.31 14.70
CA TRP A 82 -6.78 -21.48 14.31
C TRP A 82 -7.77 -21.34 15.47
N LYS A 83 -8.19 -20.11 15.78
CA LYS A 83 -9.14 -19.82 16.84
C LYS A 83 -10.50 -19.47 16.24
N GLU A 84 -11.35 -20.48 16.01
CA GLU A 84 -12.65 -20.27 15.35
C GLU A 84 -13.53 -19.24 16.08
N GLY A 85 -13.62 -19.30 17.42
CA GLY A 85 -14.40 -18.35 18.22
C GLY A 85 -13.86 -16.91 18.23
N LEU A 86 -12.65 -16.68 17.71
CA LEU A 86 -12.04 -15.35 17.61
C LEU A 86 -12.55 -14.60 16.37
N PHE A 87 -12.69 -15.29 15.25
CA PHE A 87 -13.03 -14.67 13.97
C PHE A 87 -14.55 -14.64 13.77
N THR A 88 -15.19 -13.58 14.24
CA THR A 88 -16.62 -13.37 14.07
C THR A 88 -16.95 -11.94 13.65
N VAL A 89 -18.09 -11.76 12.97
CA VAL A 89 -18.61 -10.42 12.64
C VAL A 89 -18.85 -9.58 13.91
N GLU A 90 -19.18 -10.23 15.02
CA GLU A 90 -19.34 -9.57 16.32
C GLU A 90 -18.03 -8.94 16.83
N HIS A 91 -16.90 -9.66 16.77
CA HIS A 91 -15.59 -9.11 17.14
C HIS A 91 -15.24 -7.90 16.26
N LEU A 92 -15.48 -8.02 14.94
CA LEU A 92 -15.28 -6.92 14.01
C LEU A 92 -16.16 -5.71 14.36
N GLY A 93 -17.43 -5.96 14.70
CA GLY A 93 -18.38 -4.91 15.09
C GLY A 93 -17.96 -4.18 16.36
N ARG A 94 -17.44 -4.90 17.38
CA ARG A 94 -16.92 -4.26 18.60
C ARG A 94 -15.73 -3.34 18.33
N ALA A 95 -14.81 -3.75 17.45
CA ALA A 95 -13.66 -2.92 17.06
C ALA A 95 -14.04 -1.70 16.22
N ASN A 96 -15.28 -1.64 15.72
CA ASN A 96 -15.78 -0.59 14.84
C ASN A 96 -17.07 0.05 15.40
N ALA A 97 -17.24 0.01 16.72
CA ALA A 97 -18.43 0.50 17.42
C ALA A 97 -18.41 2.01 17.72
N ASP A 98 -17.37 2.73 17.30
CA ASP A 98 -17.17 4.15 17.60
C ASP A 98 -18.33 5.05 17.16
N GLU A 99 -18.64 6.08 17.97
CA GLU A 99 -19.74 7.03 17.72
C GLU A 99 -19.63 7.77 16.38
N GLY A 100 -18.40 7.90 15.84
CA GLY A 100 -18.14 8.52 14.53
C GLY A 100 -18.56 7.67 13.32
N GLY A 101 -18.95 6.41 13.55
CA GLY A 101 -19.36 5.47 12.52
C GLY A 101 -18.25 5.03 11.57
N ILE A 102 -18.53 3.96 10.81
CA ILE A 102 -17.65 3.44 9.78
C ILE A 102 -17.91 4.11 8.43
N SER A 103 -16.89 4.13 7.57
CA SER A 103 -17.03 4.52 6.17
C SER A 103 -17.31 3.29 5.33
N VAL A 104 -18.44 3.26 4.62
CA VAL A 104 -18.77 2.17 3.70
C VAL A 104 -18.91 2.71 2.28
N ARG A 105 -18.36 1.98 1.31
CA ARG A 105 -18.33 2.38 -0.10
C ARG A 105 -19.54 1.82 -0.82
N ASN A 106 -20.35 2.66 -1.46
CA ASN A 106 -21.34 2.18 -2.42
C ASN A 106 -20.63 1.74 -3.71
N CYS A 107 -20.81 0.47 -4.09
CA CYS A 107 -20.17 -0.11 -5.26
C CYS A 107 -20.72 0.43 -6.60
N PHE A 108 -21.88 1.10 -6.59
CA PHE A 108 -22.51 1.66 -7.78
C PHE A 108 -21.95 3.02 -8.20
N ASP A 109 -21.97 3.99 -7.29
CA ASP A 109 -21.53 5.37 -7.56
C ASP A 109 -20.14 5.69 -7.01
N ARG A 110 -19.53 4.72 -6.30
CA ARG A 110 -18.22 4.84 -5.66
C ARG A 110 -18.17 5.90 -4.56
N ALA A 111 -19.31 6.38 -4.06
CA ALA A 111 -19.37 7.31 -2.95
C ALA A 111 -19.24 6.57 -1.61
N ASP A 112 -18.54 7.19 -0.66
CA ASP A 112 -18.50 6.73 0.72
C ASP A 112 -19.69 7.29 1.51
N LYS A 113 -20.27 6.46 2.36
CA LYS A 113 -21.34 6.81 3.29
C LYS A 113 -20.90 6.46 4.71
N LYS A 114 -21.11 7.39 5.63
CA LYS A 114 -20.95 7.14 7.06
C LYS A 114 -22.20 6.50 7.63
N MET A 115 -22.03 5.40 8.38
CA MET A 115 -23.11 4.71 9.11
C MET A 115 -22.51 3.92 10.28
N THR A 116 -23.34 3.45 11.20
CA THR A 116 -22.88 2.55 12.26
C THR A 116 -22.56 1.16 11.70
N PHE A 117 -21.69 0.41 12.37
CA PHE A 117 -21.42 -0.97 11.97
C PHE A 117 -22.69 -1.85 12.01
N ALA A 118 -23.56 -1.65 13.01
CA ALA A 118 -24.80 -2.42 13.15
C ALA A 118 -25.78 -2.18 11.99
N GLU A 119 -25.92 -0.93 11.52
CA GLU A 119 -26.71 -0.61 10.33
C GLU A 119 -26.12 -1.27 9.08
N PHE A 120 -24.80 -1.18 8.90
CA PHE A 120 -24.10 -1.80 7.78
C PHE A 120 -24.26 -3.33 7.78
N GLU A 121 -24.13 -3.97 8.94
CA GLU A 121 -24.32 -5.41 9.08
C GLU A 121 -25.76 -5.82 8.73
N THR A 122 -26.75 -5.07 9.23
CA THR A 122 -28.16 -5.30 8.90
C THR A 122 -28.39 -5.20 7.40
N MET A 123 -27.85 -4.16 6.75
CA MET A 123 -27.91 -4.00 5.30
C MET A 123 -27.24 -5.17 4.55
N CYS A 124 -26.08 -5.65 5.01
CA CYS A 124 -25.43 -6.81 4.41
C CYS A 124 -26.32 -8.06 4.48
N ARG A 125 -27.00 -8.29 5.61
CA ARG A 125 -27.85 -9.46 5.83
C ARG A 125 -29.16 -9.41 5.03
N GLU A 126 -29.70 -8.21 4.79
CA GLU A 126 -30.95 -8.02 4.04
C GLU A 126 -30.75 -7.92 2.52
N THR A 127 -29.57 -7.50 2.07
CA THR A 127 -29.29 -7.29 0.65
C THR A 127 -29.14 -8.62 -0.09
N PRO A 128 -29.78 -8.80 -1.27
CA PRO A 128 -29.61 -10.01 -2.07
C PRO A 128 -28.14 -10.29 -2.42
N LYS A 129 -27.76 -11.58 -2.43
CA LYS A 129 -26.40 -12.05 -2.76
C LYS A 129 -25.92 -11.65 -4.15
N LEU A 130 -26.82 -11.41 -5.08
CA LEU A 130 -26.53 -10.92 -6.42
C LEU A 130 -27.16 -9.55 -6.61
N ALA A 131 -26.45 -8.68 -7.33
CA ALA A 131 -26.97 -7.39 -7.72
C ALA A 131 -28.24 -7.58 -8.57
N VAL A 132 -29.28 -6.82 -8.25
CA VAL A 132 -30.57 -6.86 -8.98
C VAL A 132 -30.67 -5.68 -9.94
N THR A 133 -31.44 -5.87 -11.03
CA THR A 133 -31.64 -4.81 -12.02
C THR A 133 -32.30 -3.59 -11.40
N GLY A 134 -31.68 -2.42 -11.56
CA GLY A 134 -32.18 -1.14 -11.01
C GLY A 134 -31.75 -0.86 -9.58
N GLU A 135 -30.94 -1.74 -8.97
CA GLU A 135 -30.27 -1.47 -7.70
C GLU A 135 -29.37 -0.23 -7.83
N LYS A 136 -29.27 0.56 -6.74
CA LYS A 136 -28.48 1.79 -6.68
C LYS A 136 -27.50 1.81 -5.52
N GLU A 137 -27.67 0.91 -4.56
CA GLU A 137 -26.92 0.88 -3.32
C GLU A 137 -26.45 -0.55 -3.06
N ARG A 138 -25.14 -0.74 -2.99
CA ARG A 138 -24.51 -1.98 -2.53
C ARG A 138 -23.24 -1.62 -1.76
N TYR A 139 -23.34 -1.66 -0.44
CA TYR A 139 -22.29 -1.17 0.43
C TYR A 139 -21.20 -2.21 0.68
N TYR A 140 -19.96 -1.75 0.69
CA TYR A 140 -18.77 -2.51 0.99
C TYR A 140 -18.02 -1.84 2.15
N GLY A 141 -17.79 -2.57 3.23
CA GLY A 141 -16.98 -2.11 4.35
C GLY A 141 -15.51 -2.21 3.96
N LYS A 142 -14.94 -1.08 3.53
CA LYS A 142 -13.54 -0.94 3.16
C LYS A 142 -12.80 -0.29 4.32
N ASP A 143 -11.56 -0.70 4.56
CA ASP A 143 -10.68 -0.05 5.54
C ASP A 143 -11.28 -0.05 6.97
N LEU A 144 -11.96 -1.14 7.37
CA LEU A 144 -12.46 -1.30 8.74
C LEU A 144 -11.30 -1.58 9.70
N SER A 145 -11.41 -1.11 10.93
CA SER A 145 -10.43 -1.39 11.98
C SER A 145 -10.38 -2.89 12.26
N CYS A 146 -9.17 -3.45 12.27
CA CYS A 146 -8.97 -4.85 12.64
C CYS A 146 -9.08 -5.00 14.17
N PRO A 147 -9.85 -5.98 14.68
CA PRO A 147 -9.89 -6.26 16.11
C PRO A 147 -8.48 -6.50 16.70
N PRO A 148 -8.13 -5.88 17.84
CA PRO A 148 -6.81 -6.05 18.46
C PRO A 148 -6.44 -7.52 18.70
N GLU A 149 -7.43 -8.36 19.06
CA GLU A 149 -7.24 -9.78 19.32
C GLU A 149 -6.91 -10.57 18.03
N TRP A 150 -7.34 -10.07 16.86
CA TRP A 150 -6.98 -10.65 15.57
C TRP A 150 -5.54 -10.30 15.20
N LYS A 151 -5.11 -9.06 15.45
CA LYS A 151 -3.70 -8.62 15.31
C LYS A 151 -2.77 -9.40 16.24
N GLU A 152 -3.17 -9.60 17.50
CA GLU A 152 -2.42 -10.41 18.46
C GLU A 152 -2.31 -11.86 18.00
N TRP A 153 -3.42 -12.44 17.51
CA TRP A 153 -3.38 -13.79 16.93
C TRP A 153 -2.41 -13.84 15.75
N LEU A 154 -2.49 -12.91 14.78
CA LEU A 154 -1.64 -12.87 13.59
C LEU A 154 -0.14 -12.94 13.92
N ASN A 155 0.27 -12.27 15.00
CA ASN A 155 1.68 -12.18 15.41
C ASN A 155 2.15 -13.31 16.33
N SER A 156 1.23 -14.09 16.94
CA SER A 156 1.56 -15.15 17.91
C SER A 156 1.23 -16.56 17.43
N GLN A 157 0.66 -16.69 16.23
CA GLN A 157 0.18 -17.94 15.66
C GLN A 157 1.23 -18.70 14.84
N ASP A 158 0.95 -19.98 14.56
CA ASP A 158 1.74 -20.86 13.67
C ASP A 158 0.92 -21.44 12.49
N ALA A 159 -0.33 -21.02 12.33
CA ALA A 159 -1.21 -21.38 11.21
C ALA A 159 -0.80 -20.78 9.85
N LEU A 160 -0.06 -19.67 9.84
CA LEU A 160 0.40 -18.96 8.65
C LEU A 160 1.92 -18.99 8.56
N PRO A 161 2.51 -19.00 7.35
CA PRO A 161 3.95 -18.85 7.15
C PRO A 161 4.47 -17.57 7.83
N GLU A 162 5.57 -17.66 8.58
CA GLU A 162 6.13 -16.55 9.38
C GLU A 162 6.56 -15.41 8.47
N SER A 163 7.13 -15.75 7.31
CA SER A 163 7.50 -14.80 6.28
C SER A 163 6.32 -14.00 5.71
N THR A 164 5.07 -14.39 6.01
CA THR A 164 3.86 -13.70 5.54
C THR A 164 3.16 -12.88 6.62
N THR A 165 3.57 -12.96 7.89
CA THR A 165 2.90 -12.22 8.97
C THR A 165 3.32 -10.76 9.00
N LEU A 166 2.51 -9.94 9.67
CA LEU A 166 2.85 -8.55 9.97
C LEU A 166 4.13 -8.50 10.83
N TYR A 167 5.09 -7.66 10.44
CA TYR A 167 6.38 -7.53 11.13
C TYR A 167 7.17 -8.84 11.24
N GLY A 168 6.92 -9.80 10.34
CA GLY A 168 7.72 -11.02 10.22
C GLY A 168 9.17 -10.73 9.81
N SER A 169 10.03 -11.76 9.82
CA SER A 169 11.48 -11.64 9.61
C SER A 169 11.93 -10.97 8.29
N GLU A 170 11.05 -10.88 7.30
CA GLU A 170 11.31 -10.24 6.01
C GLU A 170 10.51 -8.95 5.80
N ASP A 171 9.73 -8.51 6.79
CA ASP A 171 8.95 -7.28 6.75
C ASP A 171 9.69 -6.10 7.40
N ILE A 172 10.27 -5.23 6.58
CA ILE A 172 11.05 -4.08 7.06
C ILE A 172 10.17 -2.95 7.62
N LEU A 173 8.84 -3.02 7.49
CA LEU A 173 7.95 -2.06 8.17
C LEU A 173 8.13 -2.09 9.69
N GLY A 174 8.57 -3.23 10.24
CA GLY A 174 8.92 -3.35 11.65
C GLY A 174 10.17 -2.54 12.08
N PHE A 175 10.87 -1.88 11.15
CA PHE A 175 12.00 -1.01 11.46
C PHE A 175 11.60 0.45 11.69
N LEU A 176 10.35 0.83 11.43
CA LEU A 176 9.85 2.16 11.77
C LEU A 176 9.72 2.30 13.30
N HIS A 177 10.12 3.45 13.85
CA HIS A 177 10.12 3.70 15.29
C HIS A 177 8.82 4.34 15.78
N ASN A 178 8.29 3.83 16.89
CA ASN A 178 7.23 4.45 17.70
C ASN A 178 5.91 4.73 16.95
N GLU A 179 4.89 5.16 17.69
CA GLU A 179 3.55 5.48 17.16
C GLU A 179 3.55 6.61 16.11
N THR A 180 4.65 7.39 15.98
CA THR A 180 4.73 8.55 15.07
C THR A 180 5.29 8.23 13.69
N GLU A 181 5.99 7.10 13.51
CA GLU A 181 6.44 6.63 12.19
C GLU A 181 5.58 5.50 11.65
N GLU A 182 4.90 4.76 12.53
CA GLU A 182 4.08 3.61 12.18
C GLU A 182 3.07 3.96 11.08
N VAL A 183 3.00 3.06 10.10
CA VAL A 183 2.02 3.15 9.01
C VAL A 183 1.02 2.03 9.21
N GLU A 184 -0.26 2.38 9.25
CA GLU A 184 -1.31 1.36 9.34
C GLU A 184 -1.34 0.56 8.03
N THR A 185 -1.28 -0.76 8.17
CA THR A 185 -1.32 -1.68 7.04
C THR A 185 -2.37 -2.76 7.24
N LEU A 186 -2.77 -3.04 8.49
CA LEU A 186 -3.68 -4.11 8.83
C LEU A 186 -5.12 -3.59 8.88
N MET A 187 -5.89 -3.96 7.86
CA MET A 187 -7.28 -3.54 7.71
C MET A 187 -8.18 -4.75 7.58
N CYS A 188 -9.46 -4.55 7.90
CA CYS A 188 -10.50 -5.52 7.66
C CYS A 188 -11.43 -5.04 6.56
N TYR A 189 -11.96 -6.00 5.81
CA TYR A 189 -12.90 -5.75 4.74
C TYR A 189 -14.10 -6.67 4.89
N GLN A 190 -15.30 -6.11 4.81
CA GLN A 190 -16.55 -6.88 4.87
C GLN A 190 -17.42 -6.57 3.66
N GLY A 191 -17.95 -7.62 3.04
CA GLY A 191 -18.87 -7.46 1.92
C GLY A 191 -19.66 -8.72 1.63
N ILE A 192 -20.70 -8.55 0.82
CA ILE A 192 -21.56 -9.62 0.31
C ILE A 192 -21.32 -9.82 -1.19
N GLY A 193 -21.95 -10.81 -1.81
CA GLY A 193 -21.84 -11.00 -3.26
C GLY A 193 -22.05 -9.72 -4.08
N ASP A 194 -21.27 -9.60 -5.16
CA ASP A 194 -21.20 -8.45 -6.07
C ASP A 194 -20.67 -7.13 -5.46
N THR A 195 -20.24 -7.13 -4.19
CA THR A 195 -19.31 -6.08 -3.70
C THR A 195 -17.89 -6.35 -4.20
N PHE A 196 -17.08 -5.31 -4.40
CA PHE A 196 -15.77 -5.47 -5.02
C PHE A 196 -14.73 -4.42 -4.60
N THR A 197 -13.47 -4.83 -4.72
CA THR A 197 -12.32 -3.94 -4.73
C THR A 197 -11.88 -3.73 -6.18
N PRO A 198 -11.82 -2.47 -6.67
CA PRO A 198 -11.44 -2.16 -8.05
C PRO A 198 -10.01 -2.62 -8.36
N ALA A 199 -9.63 -2.57 -9.64
CA ALA A 199 -8.28 -2.86 -10.04
C ALA A 199 -7.30 -1.83 -9.46
N HIS A 200 -6.24 -2.32 -8.82
CA HIS A 200 -5.20 -1.52 -8.21
C HIS A 200 -3.90 -2.33 -8.03
N LYS A 201 -2.83 -1.65 -7.61
CA LYS A 201 -1.62 -2.26 -7.08
C LYS A 201 -1.53 -1.94 -5.59
N ASP A 202 -0.95 -2.83 -4.80
CA ASP A 202 -0.68 -2.54 -3.39
C ASP A 202 0.29 -1.36 -3.23
N LEU A 203 0.12 -0.63 -2.14
CA LEU A 203 0.79 0.65 -1.91
C LEU A 203 2.30 0.50 -1.89
N CYS A 204 2.98 1.37 -2.65
CA CYS A 204 4.45 1.49 -2.64
C CYS A 204 5.14 0.17 -2.96
N ALA A 205 4.57 -0.65 -3.87
CA ALA A 205 5.10 -1.97 -4.20
C ALA A 205 5.32 -2.89 -2.98
N SER A 206 4.52 -2.71 -1.91
CA SER A 206 4.38 -3.74 -0.89
C SER A 206 3.82 -5.02 -1.53
N SER A 207 4.03 -6.13 -0.84
CA SER A 207 3.26 -7.35 -1.11
C SER A 207 2.08 -7.40 -0.15
N GLY A 208 0.89 -7.61 -0.68
CA GLY A 208 -0.33 -7.76 0.10
C GLY A 208 -0.58 -9.20 0.56
N GLN A 209 -1.23 -9.31 1.70
CA GLN A 209 -1.71 -10.54 2.29
C GLN A 209 -3.19 -10.38 2.56
N ASN A 210 -3.99 -11.39 2.22
CA ASN A 210 -5.42 -11.36 2.44
C ASN A 210 -5.92 -12.72 2.93
N LEU A 211 -6.30 -12.80 4.20
CA LEU A 211 -6.83 -13.98 4.84
C LEU A 211 -8.36 -13.89 4.96
N MET A 212 -9.07 -14.85 4.38
CA MET A 212 -10.51 -14.97 4.59
C MET A 212 -10.79 -15.55 5.97
N VAL A 213 -11.30 -14.73 6.89
CA VAL A 213 -11.49 -15.10 8.30
C VAL A 213 -12.93 -15.43 8.65
N VAL A 214 -13.90 -14.87 7.92
CA VAL A 214 -15.33 -15.20 8.08
C VAL A 214 -15.97 -15.39 6.72
N THR A 215 -16.79 -16.43 6.60
CA THR A 215 -17.70 -16.63 5.48
C THR A 215 -19.04 -17.09 6.02
N GLU A 216 -20.13 -16.51 5.52
CA GLU A 216 -21.48 -17.00 5.73
C GLU A 216 -22.07 -17.37 4.37
N ASP A 217 -23.00 -18.34 4.34
CA ASP A 217 -23.93 -18.46 3.22
C ASP A 217 -23.26 -18.69 1.83
N ASP A 218 -22.23 -19.53 1.81
CA ASP A 218 -21.33 -19.82 0.68
C ASP A 218 -20.53 -18.60 0.19
N GLY A 219 -20.29 -17.62 1.09
CA GLY A 219 -19.43 -16.48 0.85
C GLY A 219 -18.04 -16.88 0.38
N CYS A 220 -17.61 -16.30 -0.74
CA CYS A 220 -16.28 -16.48 -1.31
C CYS A 220 -15.86 -15.23 -2.10
N SER A 221 -14.65 -15.23 -2.65
CA SER A 221 -14.18 -14.13 -3.48
C SER A 221 -13.42 -14.62 -4.71
N TYR A 222 -13.65 -13.97 -5.84
CA TYR A 222 -12.89 -14.20 -7.06
C TYR A 222 -11.82 -13.12 -7.21
N TRP A 223 -10.59 -13.57 -7.35
CA TRP A 223 -9.41 -12.74 -7.55
C TRP A 223 -9.00 -12.79 -9.01
N PHE A 224 -8.65 -11.63 -9.56
CA PHE A 224 -7.98 -11.51 -10.86
C PHE A 224 -6.70 -10.73 -10.61
N MET A 225 -5.56 -11.35 -10.92
CA MET A 225 -4.25 -10.85 -10.53
C MET A 225 -3.27 -10.96 -11.69
N THR A 226 -2.17 -10.23 -11.60
CA THR A 226 -1.07 -10.31 -12.57
C THR A 226 0.19 -10.78 -11.88
N GLU A 227 1.16 -11.24 -12.64
CA GLU A 227 2.54 -11.21 -12.15
C GLU A 227 3.00 -9.75 -12.05
N GLY A 228 3.81 -9.41 -11.04
CA GLY A 228 4.16 -8.00 -10.85
C GLY A 228 5.06 -7.42 -11.95
N SER A 229 5.74 -8.25 -12.73
CA SER A 229 6.46 -7.82 -13.95
C SER A 229 5.52 -7.29 -15.05
N ALA A 230 4.25 -7.72 -15.06
CA ALA A 230 3.27 -7.28 -16.04
C ALA A 230 2.67 -5.90 -15.71
N ALA A 231 3.06 -5.25 -14.60
CA ALA A 231 2.51 -3.97 -14.17
C ALA A 231 2.47 -2.87 -15.26
N PRO A 232 3.50 -2.67 -16.12
CA PRO A 232 3.41 -1.71 -17.23
C PRO A 232 2.33 -2.10 -18.25
N GLN A 233 2.26 -3.38 -18.62
CA GLN A 233 1.27 -3.85 -19.60
C GLN A 233 -0.15 -3.81 -19.02
N ALA A 234 -0.30 -4.04 -17.71
CA ALA A 234 -1.56 -3.86 -17.02
C ALA A 234 -2.00 -2.39 -17.07
N ALA A 235 -1.10 -1.44 -16.79
CA ALA A 235 -1.40 -0.01 -16.94
C ALA A 235 -1.85 0.31 -18.39
N ASP A 236 -1.14 -0.19 -19.40
CA ASP A 236 -1.52 -0.01 -20.81
C ASP A 236 -2.92 -0.58 -21.12
N LEU A 237 -3.27 -1.73 -20.55
CA LEU A 237 -4.62 -2.31 -20.68
C LEU A 237 -5.67 -1.38 -20.07
N PHE A 238 -5.48 -0.88 -18.85
CA PHE A 238 -6.43 0.02 -18.22
C PHE A 238 -6.53 1.37 -18.93
N HIS A 239 -5.42 1.90 -19.45
CA HIS A 239 -5.43 3.08 -20.32
C HIS A 239 -6.24 2.84 -21.59
N SER A 240 -6.16 1.65 -22.20
CA SER A 240 -6.99 1.29 -23.36
C SER A 240 -8.50 1.21 -23.02
N LEU A 241 -8.83 1.06 -21.74
CA LEU A 241 -10.19 1.14 -21.21
C LEU A 241 -10.58 2.56 -20.78
N ASN A 242 -9.72 3.56 -20.99
CA ASN A 242 -9.83 4.96 -20.54
C ASN A 242 -9.77 5.16 -19.02
N TYR A 243 -9.03 4.32 -18.30
CA TYR A 243 -8.83 4.45 -16.85
C TYR A 243 -7.35 4.49 -16.48
N GLU A 244 -7.00 5.30 -15.49
CA GLU A 244 -5.69 5.26 -14.83
C GLU A 244 -5.72 4.21 -13.72
N LEU A 245 -4.89 3.18 -13.82
CA LEU A 245 -4.84 2.05 -12.87
C LEU A 245 -4.51 2.55 -11.47
N ASP A 246 -3.58 3.50 -11.35
CA ASP A 246 -3.11 4.02 -10.07
C ASP A 246 -4.12 4.93 -9.36
N LEU A 247 -5.27 5.23 -9.96
CA LEU A 247 -6.37 5.95 -9.32
C LEU A 247 -7.49 5.04 -8.75
N GLU A 248 -7.42 3.72 -9.00
CA GLU A 248 -8.34 2.72 -8.41
C GLU A 248 -9.83 2.96 -8.73
N GLN A 249 -10.12 3.46 -9.94
CA GLN A 249 -11.45 3.92 -10.30
C GLN A 249 -12.31 2.89 -11.05
N HIS A 250 -11.69 1.81 -11.56
CA HIS A 250 -12.38 0.86 -12.44
C HIS A 250 -12.26 -0.58 -11.98
N ILE A 251 -13.34 -1.32 -12.17
CA ILE A 251 -13.39 -2.77 -12.01
C ILE A 251 -13.56 -3.39 -13.40
N ALA A 252 -12.57 -4.13 -13.88
CA ALA A 252 -12.65 -4.73 -15.21
C ALA A 252 -13.51 -6.00 -15.17
N THR A 253 -14.40 -6.18 -16.14
CA THR A 253 -15.13 -7.43 -16.33
C THR A 253 -14.17 -8.56 -16.77
N PRO A 254 -14.51 -9.84 -16.54
CA PRO A 254 -13.73 -10.96 -17.10
C PRO A 254 -13.53 -10.85 -18.62
N LYS A 255 -14.53 -10.31 -19.34
CA LYS A 255 -14.43 -10.04 -20.78
C LYS A 255 -13.39 -8.96 -21.12
N GLN A 256 -13.28 -7.89 -20.34
CA GLN A 256 -12.23 -6.89 -20.55
C GLN A 256 -10.85 -7.46 -20.25
N LEU A 257 -10.73 -8.21 -19.15
CA LEU A 257 -9.47 -8.86 -18.76
C LEU A 257 -9.04 -9.94 -19.76
N SER A 258 -9.95 -10.58 -20.48
CA SER A 258 -9.60 -11.62 -21.47
C SER A 258 -8.82 -11.08 -22.68
N PHE A 259 -8.81 -9.76 -22.89
CA PHE A 259 -7.96 -9.08 -23.88
C PHE A 259 -6.52 -8.84 -23.41
N ALA A 260 -6.20 -9.11 -22.14
CA ALA A 260 -4.86 -8.91 -21.61
C ALA A 260 -3.80 -9.66 -22.44
N PRO A 261 -2.68 -9.02 -22.83
CA PRO A 261 -1.60 -9.69 -23.56
C PRO A 261 -0.67 -10.52 -22.65
N PHE A 262 -0.94 -10.55 -21.34
CA PHE A 262 -0.16 -11.24 -20.31
C PHE A 262 -1.05 -12.22 -19.52
N PRO A 263 -0.46 -13.13 -18.72
CA PRO A 263 -1.21 -14.02 -17.84
C PRO A 263 -2.06 -13.26 -16.81
N VAL A 264 -3.35 -13.58 -16.75
CA VAL A 264 -4.24 -13.13 -15.67
C VAL A 264 -4.48 -14.33 -14.76
N TYR A 265 -3.97 -14.27 -13.55
CA TYR A 265 -4.16 -15.32 -12.56
C TYR A 265 -5.52 -15.17 -11.89
N VAL A 266 -6.34 -16.21 -11.99
CA VAL A 266 -7.71 -16.27 -11.45
C VAL A 266 -7.75 -17.25 -10.30
N GLY A 267 -8.30 -16.84 -9.17
CA GLY A 267 -8.47 -17.70 -8.01
C GLY A 267 -9.81 -17.49 -7.33
N LYS A 268 -10.31 -18.57 -6.72
CA LYS A 268 -11.42 -18.53 -5.77
C LYS A 268 -10.86 -18.63 -4.35
N GLN A 269 -11.13 -17.63 -3.53
CA GLN A 269 -10.78 -17.57 -2.12
C GLN A 269 -11.99 -17.98 -1.29
N VAL A 270 -11.82 -18.93 -0.37
CA VAL A 270 -12.81 -19.39 0.61
C VAL A 270 -12.26 -19.26 2.04
N LEU A 271 -13.05 -19.64 3.05
CA LEU A 271 -12.64 -19.58 4.46
C LEU A 271 -11.24 -20.17 4.68
N GLY A 272 -10.40 -19.43 5.40
CA GLY A 272 -9.03 -19.78 5.74
C GLY A 272 -8.05 -19.83 4.58
N ASP A 273 -8.41 -19.36 3.38
CA ASP A 273 -7.43 -19.12 2.33
C ASP A 273 -6.68 -17.80 2.60
N LEU A 274 -5.35 -17.89 2.66
CA LEU A 274 -4.43 -16.76 2.62
C LEU A 274 -3.96 -16.53 1.18
N VAL A 275 -4.44 -15.45 0.56
CA VAL A 275 -4.00 -14.99 -0.75
C VAL A 275 -2.75 -14.12 -0.57
N LEU A 276 -1.68 -14.46 -1.29
CA LEU A 276 -0.43 -13.69 -1.34
C LEU A 276 -0.39 -12.89 -2.64
N VAL A 277 -0.45 -11.57 -2.51
CA VAL A 277 -0.37 -10.61 -3.60
C VAL A 277 1.09 -10.19 -3.79
N PRO A 278 1.68 -10.45 -4.97
CA PRO A 278 3.08 -10.11 -5.21
C PRO A 278 3.23 -8.60 -5.46
N LYS A 279 4.43 -8.06 -5.19
CA LYS A 279 4.71 -6.64 -5.37
C LYS A 279 4.40 -6.19 -6.80
N ARG A 280 3.71 -5.05 -6.92
CA ARG A 280 3.23 -4.46 -8.19
C ARG A 280 2.21 -5.30 -8.98
N SER A 281 1.67 -6.39 -8.44
CA SER A 281 0.55 -7.06 -9.12
C SER A 281 -0.64 -6.12 -9.20
N CYS A 282 -1.06 -5.80 -10.42
CA CYS A 282 -2.40 -5.30 -10.67
C CYS A 282 -3.39 -6.40 -10.31
N HIS A 283 -4.32 -6.11 -9.42
CA HIS A 283 -5.33 -7.05 -8.98
C HIS A 283 -6.67 -6.40 -8.64
N GLN A 284 -7.74 -7.20 -8.74
CA GLN A 284 -9.09 -6.83 -8.34
C GLN A 284 -9.80 -8.02 -7.71
N VAL A 285 -10.81 -7.74 -6.89
CA VAL A 285 -11.50 -8.76 -6.09
C VAL A 285 -13.00 -8.55 -6.15
N VAL A 286 -13.76 -9.61 -6.41
CA VAL A 286 -15.23 -9.58 -6.42
C VAL A 286 -15.76 -10.62 -5.46
N ASN A 287 -16.54 -10.20 -4.48
CA ASN A 287 -17.20 -11.11 -3.55
C ASN A 287 -18.36 -11.82 -4.23
N SER A 288 -18.64 -13.06 -3.83
CA SER A 288 -19.74 -13.88 -4.34
C SER A 288 -20.39 -14.62 -3.19
N GLY A 289 -21.72 -14.80 -3.25
CA GLY A 289 -22.46 -15.50 -2.20
C GLY A 289 -22.83 -14.61 -1.02
N GLY A 290 -22.78 -15.16 0.19
CA GLY A 290 -23.10 -14.45 1.42
C GLY A 290 -22.00 -13.51 1.92
N ILE A 291 -21.99 -13.26 3.23
CA ILE A 291 -21.02 -12.38 3.87
C ILE A 291 -19.62 -12.98 3.80
N THR A 292 -18.65 -12.13 3.50
CA THR A 292 -17.23 -12.42 3.59
C THR A 292 -16.55 -11.35 4.45
N VAL A 293 -15.64 -11.77 5.32
CA VAL A 293 -14.74 -10.88 6.04
C VAL A 293 -13.31 -11.30 5.78
N LYS A 294 -12.48 -10.33 5.41
CA LYS A 294 -11.05 -10.51 5.13
C LYS A 294 -10.23 -9.67 6.10
N MET A 295 -9.24 -10.30 6.70
CA MET A 295 -8.14 -9.58 7.33
C MET A 295 -7.05 -9.41 6.27
N SER A 296 -6.62 -8.18 6.01
CA SER A 296 -5.61 -7.89 5.00
C SER A 296 -4.51 -7.02 5.58
N TRP A 297 -3.26 -7.33 5.25
CA TRP A 297 -2.12 -6.49 5.60
C TRP A 297 -1.14 -6.39 4.44
N SER A 298 -0.24 -5.42 4.55
CA SER A 298 0.90 -5.28 3.64
C SER A 298 2.18 -5.53 4.41
N ARG A 299 3.14 -6.16 3.72
CA ARG A 299 4.53 -6.26 4.17
C ARG A 299 5.43 -5.57 3.17
N MET A 300 6.48 -4.93 3.66
CA MET A 300 7.53 -4.38 2.81
C MET A 300 8.77 -5.25 2.89
N THR A 301 9.34 -5.62 1.74
CA THR A 301 10.66 -6.27 1.67
C THR A 301 11.70 -5.29 1.16
N VAL A 302 12.99 -5.59 1.31
CA VAL A 302 14.07 -4.78 0.69
C VAL A 302 13.88 -4.67 -0.82
N ASP A 303 13.50 -5.76 -1.49
CA ASP A 303 13.24 -5.74 -2.93
C ASP A 303 11.97 -4.92 -3.27
N GLY A 304 10.95 -4.96 -2.41
CA GLY A 304 9.76 -4.10 -2.49
C GLY A 304 10.13 -2.63 -2.37
N LEU A 305 11.01 -2.27 -1.43
CA LEU A 305 11.47 -0.90 -1.19
C LEU A 305 12.21 -0.31 -2.40
N ILE A 306 13.12 -1.09 -2.98
CA ILE A 306 13.83 -0.73 -4.22
C ILE A 306 12.83 -0.52 -5.35
N THR A 307 11.87 -1.43 -5.48
CA THR A 307 10.83 -1.38 -6.48
C THR A 307 9.94 -0.13 -6.32
N ALA A 308 9.57 0.18 -5.09
CA ALA A 308 8.76 1.35 -4.73
C ALA A 308 9.44 2.64 -5.19
N PHE A 309 10.71 2.81 -4.81
CA PHE A 309 11.48 4.01 -5.09
C PHE A 309 11.63 4.27 -6.59
N TYR A 310 12.02 3.27 -7.37
CA TYR A 310 12.30 3.46 -8.80
C TYR A 310 11.06 3.41 -9.68
N HIS A 311 10.00 2.72 -9.28
CA HIS A 311 8.85 2.47 -10.17
C HIS A 311 7.54 3.08 -9.67
N GLU A 312 7.24 3.05 -8.38
CA GLU A 312 5.95 3.52 -7.87
C GLU A 312 5.97 5.00 -7.49
N LEU A 313 6.97 5.49 -6.75
CA LEU A 313 7.04 6.91 -6.37
C LEU A 313 7.00 7.87 -7.59
N PRO A 314 7.70 7.60 -8.71
CA PRO A 314 7.60 8.46 -9.90
C PRO A 314 6.22 8.43 -10.56
N ILE A 315 5.45 7.34 -10.42
CA ILE A 315 4.07 7.26 -10.88
C ILE A 315 3.19 8.08 -9.94
N TYR A 316 3.32 7.86 -8.64
CA TYR A 316 2.53 8.55 -7.61
C TYR A 316 2.63 10.06 -7.74
N ARG A 317 3.86 10.59 -7.93
CA ARG A 317 4.07 12.02 -8.17
C ARG A 317 3.37 12.53 -9.43
N ARG A 318 3.30 11.72 -10.49
CA ARG A 318 2.66 12.08 -11.76
C ARG A 318 1.14 12.08 -11.67
N VAL A 319 0.56 11.10 -11.00
CA VAL A 319 -0.90 10.98 -10.83
C VAL A 319 -1.42 11.64 -9.54
N CYS A 320 -0.54 12.31 -8.79
CA CYS A 320 -0.82 12.92 -7.49
C CYS A 320 -1.44 11.96 -6.46
N ARG A 321 -0.96 10.71 -6.45
CA ARG A 321 -1.32 9.71 -5.44
C ARG A 321 -0.45 9.92 -4.20
N ARG A 322 -1.09 9.94 -3.04
CA ARG A 322 -0.41 10.06 -1.75
C ARG A 322 0.53 8.87 -1.51
N GLU A 323 1.73 9.17 -1.03
CA GLU A 323 2.68 8.17 -0.56
C GLU A 323 2.39 7.82 0.90
N THR A 324 1.90 6.59 1.15
CA THR A 324 1.52 6.16 2.51
C THR A 324 2.67 5.57 3.30
N TYR A 325 3.57 4.79 2.67
CA TYR A 325 4.59 3.99 3.37
C TYR A 325 5.95 4.67 3.51
N ARG A 326 6.04 5.98 3.24
CA ARG A 326 7.19 6.84 3.55
C ARG A 326 8.52 6.18 3.15
N VAL A 327 8.63 5.81 1.88
CA VAL A 327 9.64 4.90 1.34
C VAL A 327 11.05 5.39 1.67
N LYS A 328 11.32 6.69 1.57
CA LYS A 328 12.64 7.25 1.85
C LYS A 328 13.02 7.16 3.34
N LEU A 329 12.07 7.40 4.25
CA LEU A 329 12.27 7.18 5.67
C LEU A 329 12.50 5.69 5.97
N LEU A 330 11.74 4.81 5.33
CA LEU A 330 11.90 3.37 5.51
C LEU A 330 13.28 2.89 5.02
N VAL A 331 13.83 3.47 3.96
CA VAL A 331 15.23 3.25 3.53
C VAL A 331 16.21 3.66 4.62
N LEU A 332 16.07 4.86 5.18
CA LEU A 332 16.93 5.36 6.28
C LEU A 332 16.90 4.38 7.47
N ARG A 333 15.71 4.02 7.95
CA ARG A 333 15.52 3.11 9.09
C ARG A 333 16.07 1.72 8.82
N THR A 334 15.91 1.22 7.59
CA THR A 334 16.50 -0.06 7.18
C THR A 334 18.03 -0.01 7.23
N VAL A 335 18.65 1.07 6.75
CA VAL A 335 20.11 1.24 6.84
C VAL A 335 20.57 1.28 8.29
N GLN A 336 19.91 2.05 9.16
CA GLN A 336 20.28 2.14 10.58
C GLN A 336 20.16 0.78 11.28
N CYS A 337 19.00 0.13 11.14
CA CYS A 337 18.74 -1.15 11.80
C CYS A 337 19.70 -2.25 11.33
N LEU A 338 19.99 -2.32 10.03
CA LEU A 338 21.00 -3.27 9.52
C LEU A 338 22.40 -2.94 10.01
N THR A 339 22.77 -1.66 10.12
CA THR A 339 24.07 -1.22 10.66
C THR A 339 24.22 -1.66 12.12
N GLU A 340 23.21 -1.44 12.95
CA GLU A 340 23.18 -1.87 14.35
C GLU A 340 23.34 -3.39 14.47
N GLN A 341 22.57 -4.17 13.71
CA GLN A 341 22.64 -5.63 13.73
C GLN A 341 24.00 -6.18 13.27
N LEU A 342 24.65 -5.54 12.29
CA LEU A 342 25.99 -5.91 11.82
C LEU A 342 27.04 -5.63 12.92
N CYS A 343 27.02 -4.44 13.51
CA CYS A 343 27.92 -4.04 14.60
C CYS A 343 27.77 -4.93 15.85
N GLU A 344 26.54 -5.30 16.23
CA GLU A 344 26.28 -6.23 17.33
C GLU A 344 26.84 -7.62 17.03
N GLY A 345 26.65 -8.10 15.80
CA GLY A 345 27.19 -9.38 15.34
C GLY A 345 28.72 -9.46 15.41
N GLU A 346 29.42 -8.35 15.13
CA GLU A 346 30.88 -8.24 15.28
C GLU A 346 31.33 -8.23 16.76
N ALA A 347 30.61 -7.49 17.61
CA ALA A 347 30.90 -7.42 19.04
C ALA A 347 30.76 -8.78 19.73
N GLU A 348 29.71 -9.54 19.37
CA GLU A 348 29.46 -10.89 19.88
C GLU A 348 30.57 -11.87 19.44
N GLN A 349 31.00 -11.81 18.17
CA GLN A 349 32.12 -12.60 17.66
C GLN A 349 33.45 -12.28 18.36
N THR A 350 33.69 -11.01 18.68
CA THR A 350 34.90 -10.54 19.36
C THR A 350 34.95 -11.02 20.82
N ARG A 351 33.80 -11.08 21.51
CA ARG A 351 33.69 -11.57 22.89
C ARG A 351 33.90 -13.08 23.03
N GLN A 352 33.59 -13.86 22.00
CA GLN A 352 33.59 -15.33 22.06
C GLN A 352 34.91 -16.00 21.61
N ARG A 353 36.00 -15.26 21.31
CA ARG A 353 37.25 -15.86 20.76
C ARG A 353 38.49 -15.76 21.66
N PRO A 354 39.08 -16.91 22.07
CA PRO A 354 40.49 -16.98 22.52
C PRO A 354 41.50 -17.55 21.50
N THR A 355 41.13 -18.10 20.33
CA THR A 355 42.10 -18.72 19.37
C THR A 355 41.67 -18.68 17.89
N PRO A 356 42.61 -18.68 16.91
CA PRO A 356 42.33 -18.73 15.47
C PRO A 356 42.28 -20.19 14.94
N PRO A 357 41.64 -20.51 13.78
CA PRO A 357 41.67 -19.73 12.54
C PRO A 357 40.30 -19.42 11.89
N MET A 358 40.37 -18.59 10.83
CA MET A 358 39.31 -18.12 9.90
C MET A 358 37.96 -18.85 9.99
N PRO A 359 36.84 -18.16 10.31
CA PRO A 359 35.53 -18.70 10.04
C PRO A 359 34.98 -18.06 8.75
N SER A 360 34.29 -18.83 7.93
CA SER A 360 33.34 -18.27 6.96
C SER A 360 32.39 -17.31 7.68
N ILE A 361 32.02 -16.20 7.03
CA ILE A 361 31.00 -15.27 7.54
C ILE A 361 29.75 -16.09 7.87
N PRO A 362 29.20 -16.01 9.11
CA PRO A 362 27.98 -16.74 9.46
C PRO A 362 26.84 -16.43 8.49
N ASP A 363 26.04 -17.42 8.10
CA ASP A 363 24.95 -17.27 7.11
C ASP A 363 23.92 -16.19 7.47
N ASN A 364 23.73 -15.90 8.77
CA ASN A 364 22.87 -14.81 9.22
C ASN A 364 23.53 -13.44 8.96
N VAL A 365 24.83 -13.30 9.23
CA VAL A 365 25.59 -12.07 8.97
C VAL A 365 25.70 -11.83 7.47
N GLN A 366 25.96 -12.89 6.67
CA GLN A 366 25.98 -12.78 5.21
C GLN A 366 24.65 -12.27 4.66
N ARG A 367 23.51 -12.73 5.21
CA ARG A 367 22.18 -12.23 4.82
C ARG A 367 21.97 -10.76 5.16
N LEU A 368 22.48 -10.28 6.30
CA LEU A 368 22.44 -8.87 6.66
C LEU A 368 23.30 -8.03 5.70
N ILE A 369 24.51 -8.49 5.38
CA ILE A 369 25.39 -7.87 4.38
C ILE A 369 24.69 -7.81 3.02
N ASP A 370 24.08 -8.91 2.56
CA ASP A 370 23.37 -8.94 1.27
C ASP A 370 22.18 -7.96 1.25
N LYS A 371 21.44 -7.83 2.36
CA LYS A 371 20.37 -6.81 2.51
C LYS A 371 20.95 -5.39 2.50
N MET A 372 22.06 -5.15 3.21
CA MET A 372 22.74 -3.86 3.26
C MET A 372 23.26 -3.43 1.88
N LEU A 373 23.92 -4.34 1.15
CA LEU A 373 24.43 -4.10 -0.20
C LEU A 373 23.33 -3.76 -1.21
N LYS A 374 22.09 -4.18 -0.95
CA LYS A 374 20.92 -3.81 -1.76
C LYS A 374 20.36 -2.43 -1.40
N VAL A 375 20.27 -2.08 -0.11
CA VAL A 375 19.63 -0.84 0.35
C VAL A 375 20.59 0.37 0.38
N LEU A 376 21.87 0.17 0.63
CA LEU A 376 22.85 1.26 0.71
C LEU A 376 22.97 2.05 -0.60
N PRO A 377 23.01 1.43 -1.81
CA PRO A 377 22.95 2.19 -3.06
C PRO A 377 21.68 3.04 -3.20
N LEU A 378 20.56 2.57 -2.68
CA LEU A 378 19.29 3.30 -2.68
C LEU A 378 19.38 4.53 -1.77
N PHE A 379 19.92 4.36 -0.56
CA PHE A 379 20.15 5.47 0.37
C PHE A 379 21.12 6.51 -0.21
N ASN A 380 22.20 6.06 -0.87
CA ASN A 380 23.15 6.93 -1.56
C ASN A 380 22.47 7.78 -2.65
N ASN A 381 21.51 7.20 -3.38
CA ASN A 381 20.76 7.94 -4.39
C ASN A 381 19.79 8.94 -3.75
N ILE A 382 19.11 8.57 -2.66
CA ILE A 382 18.27 9.51 -1.89
C ILE A 382 19.08 10.71 -1.43
N ILE A 383 20.25 10.49 -0.82
CA ILE A 383 21.14 11.59 -0.37
C ILE A 383 21.51 12.50 -1.55
N LYS A 384 21.85 11.96 -2.72
CA LYS A 384 22.21 12.76 -3.90
C LYS A 384 21.04 13.58 -4.46
N GLU A 385 19.81 13.03 -4.42
CA GLU A 385 18.62 13.71 -4.91
C GLU A 385 18.10 14.79 -3.94
N GLU A 386 18.25 14.53 -2.63
CA GLU A 386 17.61 15.32 -1.58
C GLU A 386 18.58 16.30 -0.89
N VAL A 387 19.90 16.07 -0.91
CA VAL A 387 20.86 16.98 -0.29
C VAL A 387 21.38 17.98 -1.32
N VAL A 388 20.82 19.18 -1.29
CA VAL A 388 21.27 20.31 -2.11
C VAL A 388 22.26 21.14 -1.30
N ALA A 389 23.43 21.44 -1.87
CA ALA A 389 24.38 22.39 -1.28
C ALA A 389 23.79 23.81 -1.37
N VAL A 390 23.13 24.27 -0.30
CA VAL A 390 22.56 25.61 -0.26
C VAL A 390 23.50 26.53 0.53
N GLU A 391 24.10 27.53 -0.13
CA GLU A 391 24.91 28.58 0.53
C GLU A 391 24.10 29.40 1.56
N ARG A 392 22.76 29.26 1.52
CA ARG A 392 21.76 29.86 2.41
C ARG A 392 20.67 28.83 2.76
N ALA A 393 21.01 27.68 3.34
CA ALA A 393 20.02 26.89 4.10
C ALA A 393 19.64 27.68 5.37
N SER A 394 18.94 28.81 5.21
CA SER A 394 18.74 29.78 6.30
C SER A 394 17.61 29.40 7.27
N ALA A 395 17.00 28.23 7.12
CA ALA A 395 16.15 27.68 8.17
C ALA A 395 16.07 26.17 8.02
N LEU A 396 16.90 25.45 8.80
CA LEU A 396 16.44 24.16 9.31
C LEU A 396 15.06 24.36 9.92
N GLU A 397 14.19 23.39 9.72
CA GLU A 397 12.92 23.40 10.44
C GLU A 397 13.19 23.50 11.95
N ARG A 398 12.51 24.45 12.59
CA ARG A 398 12.58 24.63 14.04
C ARG A 398 11.26 24.16 14.62
N LEU A 399 11.35 23.42 15.70
CA LEU A 399 10.20 23.10 16.55
C LEU A 399 9.57 24.42 17.05
N GLU A 400 8.30 24.37 17.43
CA GLU A 400 7.57 25.56 17.94
C GLU A 400 8.28 26.23 19.13
N ASN A 401 9.05 25.46 19.90
CA ASN A 401 9.86 25.95 21.02
C ASN A 401 11.20 26.62 20.59
N GLY A 402 11.43 26.79 19.29
CA GLY A 402 12.61 27.43 18.70
C GLY A 402 13.85 26.55 18.58
N GLN A 403 13.80 25.29 19.04
CA GLN A 403 14.88 24.32 18.88
C GLN A 403 14.96 23.80 17.44
N LYS A 404 16.16 23.41 17.00
CA LYS A 404 16.32 22.73 15.71
C LYS A 404 15.57 21.41 15.75
N GLN A 405 14.84 21.09 14.69
CA GLN A 405 14.29 19.76 14.51
C GLN A 405 15.46 18.78 14.29
N VAL A 406 15.46 17.70 15.04
CA VAL A 406 16.45 16.61 14.96
C VAL A 406 15.69 15.35 14.57
N GLU A 407 16.35 14.49 13.78
CA GLU A 407 15.87 13.13 13.56
C GLU A 407 15.52 12.47 14.90
N GLY A 408 14.35 11.86 15.03
CA GLY A 408 13.88 11.31 16.31
C GLY A 408 12.79 12.11 17.03
N THR A 409 12.55 13.38 16.66
CA THR A 409 11.61 14.26 17.37
C THR A 409 10.17 14.18 16.85
N GLU A 410 9.15 14.44 17.69
CA GLU A 410 7.71 14.33 17.35
C GLU A 410 7.27 15.18 16.13
N GLY A 411 8.05 16.19 15.72
CA GLY A 411 7.80 16.97 14.50
C GLY A 411 8.53 16.48 13.25
N PHE A 412 9.52 15.59 13.38
CA PHE A 412 10.31 15.07 12.27
C PHE A 412 9.50 14.11 11.37
N TYR A 413 8.31 13.70 11.79
CA TYR A 413 7.51 12.71 11.08
C TYR A 413 6.28 13.32 10.41
N GLY A 414 6.13 13.07 9.11
CA GLY A 414 4.87 13.31 8.37
C GLY A 414 4.70 14.69 7.72
N LEU A 415 5.65 15.13 6.89
CA LEU A 415 5.46 16.29 6.00
C LEU A 415 5.12 15.82 4.58
N LEU A 416 4.06 16.36 3.99
CA LEU A 416 3.61 15.97 2.65
C LEU A 416 3.70 17.13 1.68
N CYS A 417 3.95 16.83 0.41
CA CYS A 417 3.83 17.81 -0.65
C CYS A 417 2.36 18.11 -0.97
N ASP A 418 1.95 19.37 -0.91
CA ASP A 418 0.58 19.80 -1.19
C ASP A 418 0.15 19.59 -2.66
N TYR A 419 1.11 19.49 -3.59
CA TYR A 419 0.82 19.28 -5.01
C TYR A 419 0.60 17.81 -5.40
N CYS A 420 1.42 16.90 -4.86
CA CYS A 420 1.45 15.51 -5.32
C CYS A 420 1.21 14.47 -4.23
N GLY A 421 1.22 14.86 -2.95
CA GLY A 421 1.04 13.96 -1.82
C GLY A 421 2.25 13.07 -1.49
N ALA A 422 3.43 13.32 -2.08
CA ALA A 422 4.67 12.63 -1.73
C ALA A 422 5.11 12.96 -0.30
N ASP A 423 5.75 11.99 0.37
CA ASP A 423 6.41 12.21 1.67
C ASP A 423 7.68 13.05 1.46
N ILE A 424 7.75 14.18 2.17
CA ILE A 424 8.91 15.06 2.16
C ILE A 424 9.91 14.53 3.19
N PHE A 425 10.94 13.87 2.67
CA PHE A 425 11.96 13.23 3.48
C PHE A 425 12.97 14.21 4.07
N GLN A 426 13.57 15.09 3.24
CA GLN A 426 14.69 15.93 3.68
C GLN A 426 14.62 17.36 3.15
N SER A 427 14.73 17.57 1.83
CA SER A 427 14.68 18.93 1.27
C SER A 427 13.32 19.24 0.66
N TYR A 428 12.89 20.48 0.80
CA TYR A 428 11.63 20.95 0.23
C TYR A 428 11.63 22.45 0.03
N PHE A 429 10.55 22.96 -0.54
CA PHE A 429 10.28 24.39 -0.62
C PHE A 429 9.02 24.71 0.17
N GLU A 430 9.07 25.81 0.93
CA GLU A 430 7.98 26.30 1.75
C GLU A 430 7.55 27.69 1.27
N CYS A 431 6.25 27.87 1.03
CA CYS A 431 5.68 29.14 0.64
C CYS A 431 4.74 29.65 1.74
N THR A 432 5.15 30.73 2.41
CA THR A 432 4.38 31.43 3.46
C THR A 432 3.61 32.64 2.92
N SER A 433 3.56 32.79 1.59
CA SER A 433 2.86 33.91 0.94
C SER A 433 1.38 33.91 1.31
N PRO A 434 0.81 35.03 1.80
CA PRO A 434 -0.61 35.10 2.15
C PRO A 434 -1.55 34.93 0.93
N ASN A 435 -1.02 35.09 -0.28
CA ASN A 435 -1.72 34.90 -1.54
C ASN A 435 -1.61 33.45 -2.07
N CYS A 436 -1.00 32.54 -1.32
CA CYS A 436 -0.85 31.12 -1.67
C CYS A 436 -1.51 30.25 -0.59
N GLY A 437 -1.93 29.04 -0.98
CA GLY A 437 -2.68 28.11 -0.12
C GLY A 437 -4.20 28.21 -0.30
N ASP A 438 -4.85 27.04 -0.42
CA ASP A 438 -6.29 26.89 -0.70
C ASP A 438 -7.20 27.02 0.54
N ARG A 439 -6.61 27.18 1.74
CA ARG A 439 -7.40 27.32 2.97
C ARG A 439 -7.87 28.78 3.12
N ILE A 440 -9.17 29.01 2.93
CA ILE A 440 -9.84 30.24 3.38
C ILE A 440 -9.63 30.31 4.90
N PRO A 441 -9.05 31.39 5.46
CA PRO A 441 -8.93 31.54 6.90
C PRO A 441 -10.33 31.55 7.51
N VAL A 442 -10.66 30.52 8.28
CA VAL A 442 -11.76 30.59 9.23
C VAL A 442 -11.18 31.29 10.45
N ASP A 443 -11.72 32.46 10.80
CA ASP A 443 -11.40 33.22 12.03
C ASP A 443 -9.94 33.69 12.22
N GLY A 444 -9.40 34.46 11.27
CA GLY A 444 -8.23 35.31 11.54
C GLY A 444 -6.92 34.59 11.88
N GLN A 445 -6.87 33.26 11.76
CA GLN A 445 -5.66 32.47 11.88
C GLN A 445 -4.76 32.64 10.64
N THR A 446 -3.44 32.64 10.86
CA THR A 446 -2.45 32.59 9.77
C THR A 446 -2.67 31.35 8.92
N ARG A 447 -2.66 31.50 7.59
CA ARG A 447 -2.76 30.37 6.66
C ARG A 447 -1.57 29.44 6.84
N ASP A 448 -1.82 28.13 6.77
CA ASP A 448 -0.75 27.14 6.77
C ASP A 448 0.16 27.34 5.55
N PRO A 449 1.48 27.15 5.71
CA PRO A 449 2.41 27.21 4.60
C PRO A 449 2.12 26.13 3.56
N THR A 450 2.42 26.42 2.29
CA THR A 450 2.41 25.40 1.22
C THR A 450 3.77 24.73 1.11
N HIS A 451 3.80 23.41 1.18
CA HIS A 451 4.98 22.56 1.11
C HIS A 451 5.09 21.89 -0.27
N ILE A 452 6.26 22.02 -0.89
CA ILE A 452 6.52 21.54 -2.24
C ILE A 452 7.75 20.64 -2.20
N CYS A 453 7.61 19.36 -2.57
CA CYS A 453 8.76 18.46 -2.67
C CYS A 453 9.68 18.88 -3.83
N VAL A 454 10.96 18.51 -3.74
CA VAL A 454 11.97 18.80 -4.77
C VAL A 454 11.51 18.33 -6.16
N GLY A 455 10.90 17.15 -6.25
CA GLY A 455 10.40 16.61 -7.52
C GLY A 455 9.34 17.49 -8.17
N CYS A 456 8.37 18.00 -7.41
CA CYS A 456 7.37 18.95 -7.92
C CYS A 456 8.01 20.26 -8.38
N ALA A 457 8.93 20.81 -7.58
CA ALA A 457 9.61 22.05 -7.90
C ALA A 457 10.42 21.96 -9.20
N VAL A 458 11.16 20.86 -9.40
CA VAL A 458 11.94 20.59 -10.63
C VAL A 458 11.04 20.44 -11.86
N GLU A 459 9.86 19.84 -11.71
CA GLU A 459 8.85 19.75 -12.78
C GLU A 459 8.12 21.09 -13.04
N GLY A 460 8.46 22.15 -12.30
CA GLY A 460 7.85 23.48 -12.45
C GLY A 460 6.51 23.65 -11.74
N ARG A 461 6.11 22.69 -10.88
CA ARG A 461 4.94 22.83 -9.99
C ARG A 461 5.33 23.71 -8.81
N LEU A 462 5.11 25.02 -8.99
CA LEU A 462 5.46 26.05 -8.02
C LEU A 462 4.23 26.92 -7.73
N CYS A 463 4.21 27.56 -6.56
CA CYS A 463 3.23 28.60 -6.29
C CYS A 463 3.37 29.77 -7.28
N GLU A 464 2.25 30.37 -7.67
CA GLU A 464 2.22 31.49 -8.61
C GLU A 464 3.09 32.68 -8.15
N CYS A 465 3.15 32.92 -6.83
CA CYS A 465 3.96 34.02 -6.30
C CYS A 465 5.48 33.82 -6.46
N ARG A 466 5.95 32.59 -6.71
CA ARG A 466 7.38 32.22 -6.84
C ARG A 466 8.25 32.64 -5.64
N ARG A 467 7.66 32.71 -4.44
CA ARG A 467 8.34 33.06 -3.18
C ARG A 467 8.61 31.87 -2.28
N ALA A 468 8.54 30.64 -2.80
CA ALA A 468 8.84 29.47 -2.00
C ALA A 468 10.34 29.44 -1.67
N GLU A 469 10.66 29.28 -0.39
CA GLU A 469 12.03 29.23 0.13
C GLU A 469 12.47 27.78 0.29
N ALA A 470 13.73 27.48 -0.03
CA ALA A 470 14.29 26.15 0.22
C ALA A 470 14.45 25.91 1.73
N LYS A 471 14.07 24.72 2.19
CA LYS A 471 14.11 24.27 3.58
C LYS A 471 14.71 22.87 3.65
N GLN A 472 15.22 22.52 4.84
CA GLN A 472 15.68 21.18 5.17
C GLN A 472 15.08 20.72 6.50
N ARG A 473 14.69 19.45 6.57
CA ARG A 473 14.13 18.80 7.75
C ARG A 473 15.19 18.58 8.85
N CYS A 474 16.40 18.17 8.48
CA CYS A 474 17.53 18.07 9.41
C CYS A 474 18.87 18.51 8.76
N GLU A 475 19.92 18.57 9.58
CA GLU A 475 21.29 18.81 9.10
C GLU A 475 21.73 17.66 8.18
N SER A 476 22.26 18.01 7.00
CA SER A 476 22.66 16.99 6.01
C SER A 476 23.77 16.06 6.51
N ASP A 477 24.62 16.54 7.43
CA ASP A 477 25.68 15.76 8.09
C ASP A 477 25.14 14.53 8.83
N VAL A 478 23.90 14.58 9.33
CA VAL A 478 23.27 13.42 9.99
C VAL A 478 23.15 12.26 9.01
N LEU A 479 22.67 12.51 7.79
CA LEU A 479 22.53 11.49 6.75
C LEU A 479 23.90 10.96 6.28
N PHE A 480 24.90 11.83 6.16
CA PHE A 480 26.26 11.42 5.80
C PHE A 480 26.93 10.56 6.88
N ASN A 481 26.73 10.88 8.16
CA ASN A 481 27.24 10.06 9.25
C ASN A 481 26.60 8.67 9.28
N ILE A 482 25.29 8.58 9.04
CA ILE A 482 24.57 7.29 8.95
C ILE A 482 25.08 6.48 7.75
N GLN A 483 25.26 7.13 6.60
CA GLN A 483 25.83 6.50 5.41
C GLN A 483 27.25 5.95 5.69
N GLN A 484 28.10 6.75 6.33
CA GLN A 484 29.47 6.36 6.66
C GLN A 484 29.50 5.17 7.62
N ALA A 485 28.67 5.20 8.68
CA ALA A 485 28.55 4.09 9.62
C ALA A 485 28.10 2.79 8.92
N ALA A 486 27.14 2.88 8.00
CA ALA A 486 26.67 1.74 7.23
C ALA A 486 27.74 1.17 6.28
N VAL A 487 28.59 2.02 5.71
CA VAL A 487 29.74 1.59 4.90
C VAL A 487 30.80 0.93 5.77
N GLU A 488 31.03 1.41 6.98
CA GLU A 488 32.01 0.85 7.91
C GLU A 488 31.57 -0.51 8.49
N ALA A 489 30.26 -0.76 8.59
CA ALA A 489 29.70 -2.01 9.12
C ALA A 489 29.68 -3.19 8.12
N VAL A 490 30.04 -2.95 6.84
CA VAL A 490 30.10 -3.96 5.76
C VAL A 490 31.52 -4.18 5.31
#